data_AF-A0A1J8P2M7-F1
#
_entry.id   AF-A0A1J8P2M7-F1
#
_cell.length_a   1.000
_cell.length_b   1.000
_cell.length_c   1.000
_cell.angle_alpha   90.00
_cell.angle_beta   90.00
_cell.angle_gamma   90.00
#
_symmetry.space_group_name_H-M   'P 1'
#
loop_
_entity.id
_entity.type
_entity.pdbx_description
1 polymer ?
#
loop_
_entity_poly.entity_id
_entity_poly.type
_entity_poly.pdbx_seq_one_letter_code
_entity_poly.pdbx_strand_id
1 'polypeptide(L)'
;DIDDTAPTNILLSNVNLIKDQPANTLVGTLSASDVDTNTPLTFTVNDTTNFKIVNGNELRTNKSITTALGNTININITASDNTNDSAPQPFTIAITTTYIAAPVISQFSVTQGENKGPLISKDGGEVTVSASAGT
;
A
#
# COMPACT_ATOMS: atom_id res chain seq x y z
N ASP A 1 22.11 -31.03 -17.56
CA ASP A 1 22.42 -29.60 -17.64
C ASP A 1 23.11 -29.19 -16.36
N ILE A 2 24.07 -28.28 -16.43
CA ILE A 2 24.62 -27.63 -15.22
C ILE A 2 24.03 -26.24 -15.14
N ASP A 3 23.78 -25.77 -13.93
CA ASP A 3 23.25 -24.44 -13.67
C ASP A 3 24.42 -23.44 -13.64
N ASP A 4 24.62 -22.68 -14.72
CA ASP A 4 25.73 -21.74 -14.89
C ASP A 4 25.32 -20.31 -15.26
N THR A 5 24.02 -20.08 -15.45
CA THR A 5 23.43 -18.76 -15.66
C THR A 5 22.80 -18.27 -14.36
N ALA A 6 23.04 -17.00 -14.01
CA ALA A 6 22.37 -16.38 -12.87
C ALA A 6 20.96 -15.89 -13.24
N PRO A 7 20.03 -15.77 -12.27
CA PRO A 7 18.68 -15.30 -12.55
C PRO A 7 18.67 -13.86 -13.07
N THR A 8 17.68 -13.54 -13.91
CA THR A 8 17.53 -12.23 -14.56
C THR A 8 16.07 -11.75 -14.53
N ASN A 9 15.82 -10.55 -15.07
CA ASN A 9 14.49 -9.96 -15.23
C ASN A 9 13.67 -9.93 -13.93
N ILE A 10 14.29 -9.44 -12.85
CA ILE A 10 13.61 -9.26 -11.57
C ILE A 10 12.52 -8.19 -11.73
N LEU A 11 11.28 -8.54 -11.38
CA LEU A 11 10.12 -7.67 -11.37
C LEU A 11 9.51 -7.60 -9.97
N LEU A 12 8.90 -6.46 -9.65
CA LEU A 12 8.09 -6.26 -8.46
C LEU A 12 6.71 -5.75 -8.88
N SER A 13 5.66 -6.46 -8.48
CA SER A 13 4.29 -6.20 -8.96
C SER A 13 3.70 -4.85 -8.58
N ASN A 14 4.20 -4.21 -7.51
CA ASN A 14 3.76 -2.91 -7.05
C ASN A 14 4.90 -2.18 -6.31
N VAL A 15 5.02 -0.88 -6.56
CA VAL A 15 6.05 -0.01 -5.98
C VAL A 15 5.44 1.11 -5.13
N ASN A 16 4.15 1.04 -4.79
CA ASN A 16 3.49 2.00 -3.92
C ASN A 16 3.25 1.40 -2.54
N LEU A 17 3.66 2.10 -1.49
CA LEU A 17 3.40 1.72 -0.11
C LEU A 17 2.56 2.78 0.59
N ILE A 18 1.42 2.38 1.14
CA ILE A 18 0.61 3.23 2.00
C ILE A 18 1.34 3.37 3.35
N LYS A 19 1.62 4.60 3.78
CA LYS A 19 2.29 4.87 5.08
C LYS A 19 1.45 4.43 6.27
N ASP A 20 2.11 4.28 7.42
CA ASP A 20 1.51 3.98 8.73
C ASP A 20 0.72 2.66 8.82
N GLN A 21 0.81 1.81 7.79
CA GLN A 21 0.30 0.45 7.87
C GLN A 21 1.13 -0.38 8.87
N PRO A 22 0.54 -1.41 9.51
CA PRO A 22 1.27 -2.25 10.45
C PRO A 22 2.44 -3.00 9.78
N ALA A 23 3.30 -3.61 10.60
CA ALA A 23 4.29 -4.58 10.10
C ALA A 23 3.58 -5.72 9.34
N ASN A 24 4.32 -6.39 8.44
CA ASN A 24 3.80 -7.42 7.54
C ASN A 24 2.85 -6.91 6.45
N THR A 25 2.79 -5.60 6.21
CA THR A 25 2.03 -5.05 5.07
C THR A 25 2.69 -5.48 3.77
N LEU A 26 1.90 -6.01 2.83
CA LEU A 26 2.37 -6.41 1.51
C LEU A 26 2.68 -5.17 0.68
N VAL A 27 3.91 -5.10 0.15
CA VAL A 27 4.31 -4.10 -0.85
C VAL A 27 3.97 -4.65 -2.24
N GLY A 28 4.41 -5.86 -2.53
CA GLY A 28 4.17 -6.54 -3.80
C GLY A 28 4.82 -7.92 -3.83
N THR A 29 4.64 -8.60 -4.95
CA THR A 29 5.21 -9.94 -5.20
C THR A 29 6.35 -9.83 -6.20
N LEU A 30 7.43 -10.56 -5.93
CA LEU A 30 8.62 -10.64 -6.76
C LEU A 30 8.53 -11.81 -7.75
N SER A 31 9.12 -11.61 -8.92
CA SER A 31 9.33 -12.67 -9.92
C SER A 31 10.64 -12.41 -10.65
N ALA A 32 11.26 -13.47 -11.18
CA ALA A 32 12.44 -13.43 -12.02
C ALA A 32 12.43 -14.64 -12.97
N SER A 33 13.33 -14.65 -13.95
CA SER A 33 13.50 -15.74 -14.89
C SER A 33 14.91 -16.28 -14.84
N ASP A 34 15.03 -17.60 -14.95
CA ASP A 34 16.30 -18.28 -15.12
C ASP A 34 16.16 -19.29 -16.27
N VAL A 35 17.21 -19.48 -17.07
CA VAL A 35 17.17 -20.35 -18.26
C VAL A 35 17.54 -21.80 -17.94
N ASP A 36 18.30 -22.02 -16.87
CA ASP A 36 18.84 -23.32 -16.48
C ASP A 36 17.95 -23.99 -15.41
N THR A 37 17.22 -23.20 -14.61
CA THR A 37 16.35 -23.73 -13.57
C THR A 37 14.85 -23.61 -13.84
N ASN A 38 14.12 -24.67 -13.45
CA ASN A 38 12.66 -24.69 -13.33
C ASN A 38 12.21 -24.75 -11.86
N THR A 39 13.14 -24.62 -10.91
CA THR A 39 12.80 -24.58 -9.48
C THR A 39 12.39 -23.16 -9.06
N PRO A 40 11.62 -23.02 -7.97
CA PRO A 40 11.28 -21.70 -7.47
C PRO A 40 12.52 -20.91 -7.07
N LEU A 41 12.66 -19.70 -7.61
CA LEU A 41 13.68 -18.74 -7.22
C LEU A 41 13.38 -18.16 -5.84
N THR A 42 14.44 -17.82 -5.11
CA THR A 42 14.36 -17.08 -3.85
C THR A 42 14.83 -15.65 -4.03
N PHE A 43 14.41 -14.77 -3.13
CA PHE A 43 14.72 -13.34 -3.21
C PHE A 43 15.25 -12.80 -1.89
N THR A 44 16.12 -11.80 -1.97
CA THR A 44 16.61 -11.04 -0.83
C THR A 44 16.47 -9.53 -1.09
N VAL A 45 16.34 -8.76 -0.02
CA VAL A 45 16.27 -7.30 -0.05
C VAL A 45 17.39 -6.72 0.79
N ASN A 46 18.09 -5.70 0.28
CA ASN A 46 19.20 -5.08 1.00
C ASN A 46 18.75 -4.32 2.26
N ASP A 47 17.57 -3.69 2.23
CA ASP A 47 16.98 -2.97 3.35
C ASP A 47 16.12 -3.89 4.23
N THR A 48 16.80 -4.75 5.00
CA THR A 48 16.18 -5.68 5.95
C THR A 48 15.60 -4.99 7.20
N THR A 49 15.90 -3.70 7.38
CA THR A 49 15.36 -2.90 8.49
C THR A 49 13.92 -2.49 8.20
N ASN A 50 13.61 -2.11 6.96
CA ASN A 50 12.27 -1.69 6.55
C ASN A 50 11.47 -2.82 5.91
N PHE A 51 12.11 -3.79 5.26
CA PHE A 51 11.43 -4.83 4.49
C PHE A 51 11.94 -6.24 4.81
N LYS A 52 11.17 -7.24 4.39
CA LYS A 52 11.54 -8.65 4.43
C LYS A 52 10.85 -9.41 3.30
N ILE A 53 11.41 -10.55 2.92
CA ILE A 53 10.79 -11.50 2.00
C ILE A 53 10.08 -12.58 2.80
N VAL A 54 8.82 -12.85 2.45
CA VAL A 54 7.96 -13.85 3.08
C VAL A 54 7.41 -14.77 1.99
N ASN A 55 7.11 -16.03 2.31
CA ASN A 55 6.56 -17.02 1.36
C ASN A 55 7.40 -17.19 0.08
N GLY A 56 8.71 -16.95 0.16
CA GLY A 56 9.64 -17.05 -0.97
C GLY A 56 9.75 -15.81 -1.83
N ASN A 57 8.67 -15.05 -2.06
CA ASN A 57 8.67 -13.93 -3.00
C ASN A 57 7.80 -12.72 -2.64
N GLU A 58 7.18 -12.67 -1.46
CA GLU A 58 6.39 -11.52 -1.04
C GLU A 58 7.27 -10.48 -0.33
N LEU A 59 7.45 -9.31 -0.94
CA LEU A 59 8.09 -8.18 -0.28
C LEU A 59 7.09 -7.55 0.70
N ARG A 60 7.37 -7.69 2.00
CA ARG A 60 6.52 -7.15 3.08
C ARG A 60 7.30 -6.19 3.96
N THR A 61 6.60 -5.27 4.61
CA THR A 61 7.21 -4.38 5.59
C THR A 61 7.63 -5.14 6.84
N ASN A 62 8.77 -4.77 7.42
CA ASN A 62 9.25 -5.32 8.68
C ASN A 62 8.74 -4.54 9.90
N LYS A 63 8.35 -3.29 9.68
CA LYS A 63 7.78 -2.37 10.65
C LYS A 63 6.79 -1.43 9.97
N SER A 64 6.11 -0.60 10.75
CA SER A 64 5.35 0.50 10.19
C SER A 64 6.30 1.55 9.58
N ILE A 65 5.98 2.00 8.37
CA ILE A 65 6.78 2.99 7.63
C ILE A 65 6.15 4.37 7.82
N THR A 66 6.88 5.25 8.50
CA THR A 66 6.45 6.61 8.86
C THR A 66 7.09 7.70 8.01
N THR A 67 7.83 7.33 6.97
CA THR A 67 8.41 8.23 5.97
C THR A 67 7.35 9.21 5.43
N ALA A 68 7.75 10.45 5.16
CA ALA A 68 6.82 11.49 4.70
C ALA A 68 6.14 11.13 3.38
N LEU A 69 4.88 11.55 3.22
CA LEU A 69 4.11 11.37 1.99
C LEU A 69 4.82 12.04 0.81
N GLY A 70 4.90 11.36 -0.34
CA GLY A 70 5.58 11.86 -1.54
C GLY A 70 7.08 11.56 -1.59
N ASN A 71 7.67 11.06 -0.50
CA ASN A 71 9.03 10.55 -0.52
C ASN A 71 9.10 9.12 -1.07
N THR A 72 10.32 8.64 -1.28
CA THR A 72 10.61 7.30 -1.78
C THR A 72 11.60 6.56 -0.88
N ILE A 73 11.56 5.23 -0.90
CA ILE A 73 12.58 4.35 -0.32
C ILE A 73 13.20 3.54 -1.46
N ASN A 74 14.51 3.64 -1.64
CA ASN A 74 15.23 2.87 -2.66
C ASN A 74 15.73 1.56 -2.06
N ILE A 75 15.44 0.46 -2.74
CA ILE A 75 15.88 -0.89 -2.36
C ILE A 75 16.55 -1.57 -3.54
N ASN A 76 17.38 -2.56 -3.26
CA ASN A 76 17.91 -3.50 -4.23
C ASN A 76 17.41 -4.89 -3.89
N ILE A 77 16.94 -5.62 -4.90
CA ILE A 77 16.51 -7.01 -4.80
C ILE A 77 17.51 -7.89 -5.55
N THR A 78 17.88 -9.01 -4.93
CA THR A 78 18.69 -10.06 -5.56
C THR A 78 17.85 -11.33 -5.63
N ALA A 79 17.79 -11.96 -6.80
CA ALA A 79 17.20 -13.28 -7.02
C ALA A 79 18.29 -14.36 -6.99
N SER A 80 17.94 -15.55 -6.50
CA SER A 80 18.84 -16.70 -6.39
C SER A 80 18.12 -17.98 -6.80
N ASP A 81 18.77 -18.81 -7.63
CA ASP A 81 18.33 -20.16 -8.00
C ASP A 81 18.90 -21.25 -7.06
N ASN A 82 19.60 -20.83 -5.99
CA ASN A 82 20.39 -21.62 -5.02
C ASN A 82 21.80 -22.04 -5.48
N THR A 83 22.16 -21.78 -6.73
CA THR A 83 23.51 -21.99 -7.30
C THR A 83 24.19 -20.63 -7.54
N ASN A 84 23.47 -19.72 -8.18
CA ASN A 84 23.90 -18.42 -8.64
C ASN A 84 23.01 -17.31 -8.07
N ASP A 85 23.60 -16.13 -7.89
CA ASP A 85 22.89 -14.92 -7.50
C ASP A 85 22.90 -13.91 -8.65
N SER A 86 21.74 -13.31 -8.91
CA SER A 86 21.62 -12.23 -9.88
C SER A 86 22.44 -10.99 -9.47
N ALA A 87 22.73 -10.11 -10.42
CA ALA A 87 23.11 -8.73 -10.08
C ALA A 87 21.94 -8.03 -9.33
N PRO A 88 22.22 -7.20 -8.30
CA PRO A 88 21.15 -6.50 -7.57
C PRO A 88 20.33 -5.57 -8.48
N GLN A 89 19.01 -5.73 -8.46
CA GLN A 89 18.07 -4.91 -9.22
C GLN A 89 17.48 -3.78 -8.35
N PRO A 90 17.67 -2.50 -8.69
CA PRO A 90 17.09 -1.39 -7.95
C PRO A 90 15.57 -1.26 -8.18
N PHE A 91 14.85 -0.93 -7.11
CA PHE A 91 13.45 -0.50 -7.10
C PHE A 91 13.27 0.74 -6.22
N THR A 92 12.33 1.60 -6.61
CA THR A 92 11.97 2.81 -5.86
C THR A 92 10.54 2.67 -5.33
N ILE A 93 10.39 2.51 -4.02
CA ILE A 93 9.09 2.39 -3.34
C ILE A 93 8.56 3.80 -3.01
N ALA A 94 7.49 4.21 -3.68
CA ALA A 94 6.81 5.47 -3.45
C ALA A 94 5.90 5.39 -2.21
N ILE A 95 6.02 6.38 -1.33
CA ILE A 95 5.18 6.49 -0.14
C ILE A 95 3.91 7.26 -0.47
N THR A 96 2.77 6.59 -0.30
CA THR A 96 1.43 7.08 -0.62
C THR A 96 0.55 7.10 0.63
N THR A 97 -0.65 7.66 0.50
CA THR A 97 -1.70 7.63 1.52
C THR A 97 -2.99 7.19 0.88
N THR A 98 -3.86 6.52 1.64
CA THR A 98 -5.25 6.31 1.24
C THR A 98 -5.97 7.64 1.41
N TYR A 99 -6.00 8.47 0.37
CA TYR A 99 -6.81 9.69 0.42
C TYR A 99 -8.28 9.31 0.34
N ILE A 100 -8.95 9.25 1.48
CA ILE A 100 -10.39 9.48 1.56
C ILE A 100 -10.53 10.86 2.18
N ALA A 101 -11.01 11.85 1.43
CA ALA A 101 -11.47 13.08 2.06
C ALA A 101 -12.48 12.66 3.13
N ALA A 102 -12.24 13.01 4.40
CA ALA A 102 -13.24 12.78 5.43
C ALA A 102 -14.53 13.46 4.93
N PRO A 103 -15.69 12.78 4.93
CA PRO A 103 -16.92 13.43 4.52
C PRO A 103 -17.15 14.60 5.47
N VAL A 104 -16.96 15.82 4.96
CA VAL A 104 -17.32 17.04 5.68
C VAL A 104 -18.81 17.23 5.45
N ILE A 105 -19.62 17.23 6.51
CA ILE A 105 -21.01 17.69 6.38
C ILE A 105 -20.95 19.21 6.28
N SER A 106 -21.02 19.75 5.07
CA SER A 106 -20.96 21.21 4.84
C SER A 106 -22.23 21.93 5.29
N GLN A 107 -23.35 21.21 5.38
CA GLN A 107 -24.62 21.76 5.80
C GLN A 107 -25.46 20.72 6.52
N PHE A 108 -25.93 21.07 7.72
CA PHE A 108 -27.09 20.44 8.34
C PHE A 108 -28.28 21.39 8.16
N SER A 109 -29.43 20.86 7.78
CA SER A 109 -30.69 21.61 7.81
C SER A 109 -31.70 20.87 8.67
N VAL A 110 -32.40 21.62 9.51
CA VAL A 110 -33.49 21.09 10.32
C VAL A 110 -34.73 21.91 9.98
N THR A 111 -35.78 21.22 9.56
CA THR A 111 -37.07 21.81 9.20
C THR A 111 -38.17 21.16 10.01
N GLN A 112 -39.12 21.97 10.47
CA GLN A 112 -40.40 21.52 11.03
C GLN A 112 -41.50 22.13 10.15
N GLY A 113 -42.05 21.34 9.22
CA GLY A 113 -42.86 21.87 8.11
C GLY A 113 -42.04 22.69 7.10
N GLU A 114 -42.63 23.74 6.49
CA GLU A 114 -41.95 24.66 5.54
C GLU A 114 -41.14 25.80 6.21
N ASN A 115 -41.15 25.89 7.54
CA ASN A 115 -40.51 26.98 8.28
C ASN A 115 -39.03 26.70 8.55
N LYS A 116 -38.17 27.68 8.23
CA LYS A 116 -36.74 27.69 8.56
C LYS A 116 -36.51 28.53 9.82
N GLY A 117 -36.38 27.94 11.01
CA GLY A 117 -36.28 28.68 12.27
C GLY A 117 -36.17 27.79 13.54
N PRO A 118 -36.10 28.38 14.76
CA PRO A 118 -35.82 27.66 16.01
C PRO A 118 -36.86 26.57 16.32
N LEU A 119 -36.35 25.44 16.82
CA LEU A 119 -36.89 24.08 16.69
C LEU A 119 -38.09 23.69 17.55
N ILE A 120 -38.81 24.63 18.16
CA ILE A 120 -39.89 24.24 19.08
C ILE A 120 -41.08 25.19 18.89
N SER A 121 -41.94 24.87 17.92
CA SER A 121 -43.33 25.31 18.03
C SER A 121 -43.92 24.64 19.28
N LYS A 122 -44.70 25.39 20.08
CA LYS A 122 -45.42 24.86 21.25
C LYS A 122 -46.45 23.76 20.89
N ASP A 123 -46.76 23.63 19.60
CA ASP A 123 -47.81 22.77 19.07
C ASP A 123 -47.26 21.43 18.53
N GLY A 124 -45.93 21.25 18.49
CA GLY A 124 -45.27 20.05 17.96
C GLY A 124 -45.31 19.93 16.43
N GLY A 125 -44.70 18.87 15.88
CA GLY A 125 -44.68 18.57 14.44
C GLY A 125 -43.60 17.56 14.03
N GLU A 126 -43.68 17.04 12.81
CA GLU A 126 -42.64 16.17 12.23
C GLU A 126 -41.35 16.98 12.02
N VAL A 127 -40.22 16.38 12.40
CA VAL A 127 -38.89 16.99 12.26
C VAL A 127 -38.07 16.14 11.31
N THR A 128 -37.59 16.76 10.23
CA THR A 128 -36.69 16.10 9.29
C THR A 128 -35.28 16.65 9.46
N VAL A 129 -34.30 15.74 9.51
CA VAL A 129 -32.87 16.06 9.51
C VAL A 129 -32.29 15.57 8.21
N SER A 130 -31.67 16.46 7.44
CA SER A 130 -30.91 16.11 6.25
C SER A 130 -29.46 16.55 6.37
N ALA A 131 -28.55 15.73 5.84
CA ALA A 131 -27.13 16.03 5.73
C ALA A 131 -26.70 15.83 4.27
N SER A 132 -25.88 16.75 3.77
CA SER A 132 -25.21 16.61 2.48
C SER A 132 -23.71 16.49 2.71
N ALA A 133 -23.07 15.58 1.98
CA ALA A 133 -21.62 15.48 1.96
C ALA A 133 -21.04 16.64 1.14
N GLY A 134 -20.00 17.28 1.68
CA GLY A 134 -19.17 18.23 0.95
C GLY A 134 -18.30 17.51 -0.07
N THR A 135 -18.12 18.14 -1.23
CA THR A 135 -17.19 17.73 -2.30
C THR A 135 -15.76 18.11 -1.97
#